data_AF-A0A2K9P596-F1
#
_entry.id   AF-A0A2K9P596-F1
#
_cell.length_a   1.000
_cell.length_b   1.000
_cell.length_c   1.000
_cell.angle_alpha   90.00
_cell.angle_beta   90.00
_cell.angle_gamma   90.00
#
_symmetry.space_group_name_H-M   'P 1'
#
loop_
_entity.id
_entity.type
_entity.pdbx_description
1 polymer ?
#
loop_
_entity_poly.entity_id
_entity_poly.type
_entity_poly.pdbx_seq_one_letter_code
_entity_poly.pdbx_strand_id
1 'polypeptide(L)'
;MIYGDSGNNNIPSYESISQSANLYVYCASDPINSVDPTGENWVVDKLGEIANYALKWGYWAQKQAQRDFWWCGAEWYLKPNGYLTSAWMLENSLQDNPEDQWRGDDSRIASLIKNDPEFLNLAYNCIDAYGYQGDFYCDGFVAFQTGDLYYSLHKSNVSISAYDMGYGVWVLNCSLTDTCDYTEITTLMGNDMKAGLGTIANDVATVSQWSGAINPYNITVEFSIVIEV
;
A
#
# COMPACT_ATOMS: atom_id res chain seq x y z
N MET A 1 6.43 32.65 4.27
CA MET A 1 7.48 32.35 3.26
C MET A 1 7.60 30.84 3.21
N ILE A 2 7.37 30.24 2.04
CA ILE A 2 7.68 28.82 1.81
C ILE A 2 9.19 28.75 1.66
N TYR A 3 9.88 28.21 2.65
CA TYR A 3 11.30 27.87 2.53
C TYR A 3 11.37 26.46 1.99
N GLY A 4 11.46 26.33 0.67
CA GLY A 4 11.42 25.05 -0.04
C GLY A 4 12.47 24.94 -1.14
N ASP A 5 13.59 25.65 -1.02
CA ASP A 5 14.75 25.44 -1.89
C ASP A 5 15.83 24.72 -1.07
N SER A 6 15.95 23.41 -1.29
CA SER A 6 17.05 22.60 -0.76
C SER A 6 18.29 22.66 -1.67
N GLY A 7 18.55 23.82 -2.29
CA GLY A 7 19.78 24.13 -3.02
C GLY A 7 20.02 23.28 -4.28
N ASN A 8 18.98 22.66 -4.84
CA ASN A 8 19.11 21.76 -6.00
C ASN A 8 18.14 22.18 -7.12
N ASN A 9 18.60 23.12 -7.96
CA ASN A 9 18.04 23.46 -9.27
C ASN A 9 16.58 23.99 -9.31
N ASN A 10 16.14 24.79 -8.34
CA ASN A 10 14.80 25.42 -8.35
C ASN A 10 13.62 24.43 -8.40
N ILE A 11 13.82 23.18 -8.01
CA ILE A 11 12.75 22.19 -7.86
C ILE A 11 12.40 22.12 -6.37
N PRO A 12 11.15 22.36 -5.95
CA PRO A 12 10.73 22.20 -4.57
C PRO A 12 11.04 20.79 -4.06
N SER A 13 11.63 20.67 -2.86
CA SER A 13 11.89 19.37 -2.25
C SER A 13 10.58 18.61 -2.00
N TYR A 14 10.60 17.27 -2.05
CA TYR A 14 9.43 16.45 -1.71
C TYR A 14 8.86 16.80 -0.32
N GLU A 15 9.73 17.13 0.64
CA GLU A 15 9.35 17.62 1.98
C GLU A 15 8.54 18.93 1.94
N SER A 16 8.86 19.84 1.01
CA SER A 16 8.14 21.11 0.85
C SER A 16 6.85 20.96 0.02
N ILE A 17 6.74 19.92 -0.82
CA ILE A 17 5.48 19.51 -1.46
C ILE A 17 4.55 18.81 -0.45
N SER A 18 5.08 18.01 0.48
CA SER A 18 4.33 17.47 1.63
C SER A 18 3.77 18.59 2.52
N GLN A 19 4.52 19.68 2.71
CA GLN A 19 4.05 20.91 3.36
C GLN A 19 3.04 21.72 2.51
N SER A 20 2.79 21.37 1.24
CA SER A 20 1.69 21.94 0.44
C SER A 20 0.32 21.39 0.85
N ALA A 21 0.25 20.41 1.76
CA ALA A 21 -0.93 20.20 2.58
C ALA A 21 -1.17 21.48 3.40
N ASN A 22 -2.37 22.04 3.33
CA ASN A 22 -2.69 23.31 3.97
C ASN A 22 -2.25 23.33 5.45
N LEU A 23 -1.17 24.07 5.74
CA LEU A 23 -0.52 24.18 7.05
C LEU A 23 -1.42 24.81 8.13
N TYR A 24 -2.61 25.27 7.74
CA TYR A 24 -3.64 25.81 8.62
C TYR A 24 -4.83 24.85 8.80
N VAL A 25 -4.74 23.62 8.29
CA VAL A 25 -5.78 22.61 8.53
C VAL A 25 -5.70 22.15 9.97
N TYR A 26 -6.61 22.67 10.78
CA TYR A 26 -6.83 22.18 12.13
C TYR A 26 -7.45 20.78 12.07
N CYS A 27 -6.80 19.81 12.72
CA CYS A 27 -7.31 18.44 12.89
C CYS A 27 -7.72 17.72 11.59
N ALA A 28 -6.96 17.88 10.49
CA ALA A 28 -7.31 17.31 9.18
C ALA A 28 -8.76 17.65 8.69
N SER A 29 -9.30 18.81 9.12
CA SER A 29 -10.68 19.24 8.88
C SER A 29 -11.77 18.46 9.63
N ASP A 30 -11.41 17.68 10.67
CA ASP A 30 -12.35 17.04 11.60
C ASP A 30 -12.18 17.56 13.06
N PRO A 31 -12.59 18.80 13.35
CA PRO A 31 -12.45 19.41 14.67
C PRO A 31 -13.49 18.94 15.70
N ILE A 32 -14.49 18.15 15.29
CA ILE A 32 -15.55 17.66 16.18
C ILE A 32 -15.05 16.42 16.93
N ASN A 33 -14.27 15.57 16.25
CA ASN A 33 -13.78 14.32 16.80
C ASN A 33 -12.31 14.36 17.24
N SER A 34 -11.64 15.51 17.04
CA SER A 34 -10.19 15.63 17.23
C SER A 34 -9.82 16.94 17.94
N VAL A 35 -8.74 16.89 18.72
CA VAL A 35 -8.13 18.06 19.38
C VAL A 35 -6.64 18.00 19.12
N ASP A 36 -6.04 19.12 18.72
CA ASP A 36 -4.59 19.33 18.63
C ASP A 36 -4.14 20.12 19.87
N PRO A 37 -3.62 19.46 20.92
CA PRO A 37 -3.32 20.10 22.20
C PRO A 37 -2.01 20.86 22.22
N THR A 38 -1.04 20.48 21.37
CA THR A 38 0.30 21.09 21.32
C THR A 38 0.40 22.17 20.24
N GLY A 39 -0.46 22.10 19.22
CA GLY A 39 -0.46 23.04 18.09
C GLY A 39 0.74 22.86 17.16
N GLU A 40 1.52 21.79 17.32
CA GLU A 40 2.71 21.54 16.49
C GLU A 40 2.46 20.47 15.42
N ASN A 41 1.80 19.35 15.75
CA ASN A 41 1.33 18.36 14.77
C ASN A 41 0.45 17.27 15.44
N TRP A 42 -0.88 17.34 15.28
CA TRP A 42 -1.83 16.37 15.85
C TRP A 42 -1.48 14.88 15.55
N VAL A 43 -0.85 14.60 14.40
CA VAL A 43 -0.37 13.27 14.01
C VAL A 43 0.70 12.75 14.97
N VAL A 44 1.67 13.60 15.29
CA VAL A 44 2.82 13.32 16.16
C VAL A 44 2.33 13.07 17.58
N ASP A 45 1.39 13.88 18.08
CA ASP A 45 0.81 13.71 19.40
C ASP A 45 0.04 12.39 19.55
N LYS A 46 -0.84 12.07 18.58
CA LYS A 46 -1.62 10.83 18.61
C LYS A 46 -0.73 9.58 18.53
N LEU A 47 0.34 9.63 17.74
CA LEU A 47 1.32 8.55 17.65
C LEU A 47 2.15 8.41 18.93
N GLY A 48 2.52 9.53 19.57
CA GLY A 48 3.16 9.53 20.88
C GLY A 48 2.28 8.94 21.97
N GLU A 49 0.97 9.21 21.93
CA GLU A 49 -0.02 8.58 22.82
C GLU A 49 -0.11 7.07 22.59
N ILE A 50 -0.21 6.63 21.32
CA ILE A 50 -0.22 5.21 20.94
C ILE A 50 1.04 4.48 21.45
N ALA A 51 2.22 5.06 21.26
CA ALA A 51 3.50 4.50 21.72
C ALA A 51 3.55 4.37 23.25
N ASN A 52 3.13 5.43 23.97
CA ASN A 52 3.07 5.42 25.43
C ASN A 52 2.03 4.42 25.97
N TYR A 53 0.93 4.20 25.24
CA TYR A 53 -0.10 3.22 25.59
C TYR A 53 0.44 1.79 25.47
N ALA A 54 1.18 1.49 24.40
CA ALA A 54 1.82 0.19 24.18
C ALA A 54 2.86 -0.17 25.26
N LEU A 55 3.64 0.82 25.73
CA LEU A 55 4.70 0.62 26.72
C LEU A 55 4.18 0.41 28.16
N LYS A 56 2.94 0.82 28.46
CA LYS A 56 2.40 0.82 29.84
C LYS A 56 1.54 -0.39 30.22
N TRP A 57 1.00 -1.15 29.26
CA TRP A 57 -0.08 -2.12 29.55
C TRP A 57 0.11 -3.47 28.84
N GLY A 58 -0.62 -4.50 29.30
CA GLY A 58 -0.47 -5.91 28.87
C GLY A 58 -0.82 -6.19 27.41
N TYR A 59 -0.68 -7.46 26.99
CA TYR A 59 -0.74 -7.94 25.60
C TYR A 59 -1.85 -7.34 24.71
N TRP A 60 -3.07 -7.16 25.22
CA TRP A 60 -4.20 -6.60 24.46
C TRP A 60 -4.04 -5.11 24.13
N ALA A 61 -3.45 -4.32 25.03
CA ALA A 61 -3.18 -2.90 24.82
C ALA A 61 -2.05 -2.71 23.79
N GLN A 62 -1.08 -3.62 23.78
CA GLN A 62 0.00 -3.66 22.78
C GLN A 62 -0.55 -3.97 21.39
N LYS A 63 -1.43 -4.96 21.28
CA LYS A 63 -2.12 -5.31 20.03
C LYS A 63 -2.92 -4.13 19.47
N GLN A 64 -3.68 -3.43 20.31
CA GLN A 64 -4.47 -2.27 19.87
C GLN A 64 -3.56 -1.12 19.40
N ALA A 65 -2.50 -0.79 20.16
CA ALA A 65 -1.59 0.27 19.79
C ALA A 65 -0.87 0.02 18.45
N GLN A 66 -0.55 -1.24 18.14
CA GLN A 66 -0.01 -1.61 16.83
C GLN A 66 -1.02 -1.38 15.71
N ARG A 67 -2.29 -1.73 15.92
CA ARG A 67 -3.34 -1.48 14.93
C ARG A 67 -3.54 0.00 14.70
N ASP A 68 -3.58 0.78 15.78
CA ASP A 68 -3.71 2.23 15.69
C ASP A 68 -2.52 2.85 14.95
N PHE A 69 -1.30 2.34 15.17
CA PHE A 69 -0.12 2.76 14.41
C PHE A 69 -0.25 2.46 12.91
N TRP A 70 -0.61 1.23 12.54
CA TRP A 70 -0.77 0.86 11.13
C TRP A 70 -1.92 1.60 10.46
N TRP A 71 -3.01 1.85 11.20
CA TRP A 71 -4.11 2.68 10.74
C TRP A 71 -3.65 4.13 10.48
N CYS A 72 -2.85 4.71 11.38
CA CYS A 72 -2.24 6.02 11.14
C CYS A 72 -1.34 6.02 9.89
N GLY A 73 -0.58 4.94 9.66
CA GLY A 73 0.18 4.77 8.41
C GLY A 73 -0.71 4.75 7.17
N ALA A 74 -1.84 4.05 7.22
CA ALA A 74 -2.82 4.05 6.14
C ALA A 74 -3.40 5.45 5.89
N GLU A 75 -3.89 6.12 6.93
CA GLU A 75 -4.58 7.41 6.84
C GLU A 75 -3.67 8.57 6.48
N TRP A 76 -2.44 8.60 7.00
CA TRP A 76 -1.58 9.80 6.94
C TRP A 76 -0.39 9.64 6.04
N TYR A 77 -0.01 8.42 5.69
CA TYR A 77 1.05 8.17 4.71
C TYR A 77 0.48 7.65 3.39
N LEU A 78 -0.24 6.52 3.40
CA LEU A 78 -0.69 5.87 2.16
C LEU A 78 -1.76 6.70 1.43
N LYS A 79 -2.87 7.06 2.09
CA LYS A 79 -3.96 7.80 1.43
C LYS A 79 -3.52 9.15 0.86
N PRO A 80 -2.75 10.01 1.57
CA PRO A 80 -2.32 11.30 1.04
C PRO A 80 -1.34 11.18 -0.13
N ASN A 81 -0.56 10.11 -0.20
CA ASN A 81 0.30 9.80 -1.36
C ASN A 81 -0.46 9.12 -2.52
N GLY A 82 -1.78 8.94 -2.41
CA GLY A 82 -2.62 8.33 -3.44
C GLY A 82 -2.60 6.80 -3.45
N TYR A 83 -2.00 6.17 -2.45
CA TYR A 83 -1.89 4.71 -2.30
C TYR A 83 -3.13 4.11 -1.62
N LEU A 84 -4.29 4.37 -2.21
CA LEU A 84 -5.59 4.04 -1.64
C LEU A 84 -5.84 2.52 -1.56
N THR A 85 -5.28 1.75 -2.51
CA THR A 85 -5.45 0.29 -2.53
C THR A 85 -4.66 -0.33 -1.38
N SER A 86 -3.42 0.10 -1.19
CA SER A 86 -2.60 -0.32 -0.06
C SER A 86 -3.17 0.10 1.28
N ALA A 87 -3.69 1.32 1.39
CA ALA A 87 -4.36 1.76 2.62
C ALA A 87 -5.56 0.86 2.95
N TRP A 88 -6.44 0.61 1.98
CA TRP A 88 -7.60 -0.25 2.15
C TRP A 88 -7.21 -1.69 2.54
N MET A 89 -6.22 -2.26 1.86
CA MET A 89 -5.77 -3.63 2.14
C MET A 89 -5.13 -3.74 3.53
N LEU A 90 -4.34 -2.73 3.93
CA LEU A 90 -3.72 -2.67 5.25
C LEU A 90 -4.81 -2.57 6.32
N GLU A 91 -5.75 -1.65 6.17
CA GLU A 91 -6.89 -1.50 7.10
C GLU A 91 -7.69 -2.79 7.26
N ASN A 92 -7.88 -3.56 6.18
CA ASN A 92 -8.54 -4.86 6.25
C ASN A 92 -7.78 -5.83 7.17
N SER A 93 -6.45 -5.91 7.05
CA SER A 93 -5.61 -6.78 7.88
C SER A 93 -5.63 -6.46 9.38
N LEU A 94 -6.03 -5.24 9.76
CA LEU A 94 -6.08 -4.81 11.16
C LEU A 94 -7.32 -5.34 11.89
N GLN A 95 -8.24 -6.00 11.21
CA GLN A 95 -9.41 -6.64 11.83
C GLN A 95 -8.98 -7.90 12.61
N ASP A 96 -9.79 -8.35 13.58
CA ASP A 96 -9.47 -9.56 14.36
C ASP A 96 -9.52 -10.85 13.55
N ASN A 97 -10.36 -10.91 12.53
CA ASN A 97 -10.47 -12.03 11.60
C ASN A 97 -10.84 -11.49 10.21
N PRO A 98 -9.88 -10.92 9.47
CA PRO A 98 -10.15 -10.39 8.14
C PRO A 98 -10.68 -11.47 7.21
N GLU A 99 -11.72 -11.14 6.47
CA GLU A 99 -12.22 -12.02 5.42
C GLU A 99 -11.33 -11.92 4.18
N ASP A 100 -11.16 -13.04 3.49
CA ASP A 100 -10.53 -13.09 2.18
C ASP A 100 -11.28 -12.17 1.21
N GLN A 101 -10.53 -11.42 0.40
CA GLN A 101 -11.07 -10.39 -0.46
C GLN A 101 -11.06 -10.86 -1.91
N TRP A 102 -12.18 -10.65 -2.60
CA TRP A 102 -12.29 -10.84 -4.04
C TRP A 102 -12.59 -9.50 -4.73
N ARG A 103 -11.90 -9.25 -5.84
CA ARG A 103 -12.03 -8.02 -6.63
C ARG A 103 -12.10 -8.37 -8.12
N GLY A 104 -13.12 -7.83 -8.78
CA GLY A 104 -13.33 -8.01 -10.21
C GLY A 104 -12.62 -6.96 -11.06
N ASP A 105 -12.90 -7.04 -12.36
CA ASP A 105 -12.24 -6.26 -13.41
C ASP A 105 -12.45 -4.74 -13.28
N ASP A 106 -13.57 -4.34 -12.69
CA ASP A 106 -14.00 -2.96 -12.45
C ASP A 106 -13.31 -2.32 -11.22
N SER A 107 -12.52 -3.10 -10.49
CA SER A 107 -11.86 -2.63 -9.28
C SER A 107 -10.65 -1.72 -9.58
N ARG A 108 -10.35 -0.82 -8.63
CA ARG A 108 -9.14 0.01 -8.66
C ARG A 108 -7.88 -0.84 -8.74
N ILE A 109 -7.81 -1.93 -7.97
CA ILE A 109 -6.65 -2.82 -7.94
C ILE A 109 -6.43 -3.50 -9.30
N ALA A 110 -7.49 -3.97 -9.96
CA ALA A 110 -7.41 -4.51 -11.32
C ALA A 110 -6.88 -3.44 -12.30
N SER A 111 -7.39 -2.21 -12.22
CA SER A 111 -6.92 -1.10 -13.06
C SER A 111 -5.44 -0.78 -12.82
N LEU A 112 -4.96 -0.82 -11.58
CA LEU A 112 -3.55 -0.61 -11.28
C LEU A 112 -2.68 -1.74 -11.84
N ILE A 113 -3.09 -3.00 -11.66
CA ILE A 113 -2.33 -4.17 -12.15
C ILE A 113 -2.21 -4.12 -13.68
N LYS A 114 -3.30 -3.83 -14.40
CA LYS A 114 -3.31 -3.73 -15.87
C LYS A 114 -2.33 -2.70 -16.43
N ASN A 115 -2.04 -1.64 -15.67
CA ASN A 115 -1.15 -0.57 -16.08
C ASN A 115 0.27 -0.71 -15.50
N ASP A 116 0.53 -1.77 -14.73
CA ASP A 116 1.82 -1.97 -14.08
C ASP A 116 2.86 -2.56 -15.06
N PRO A 117 4.08 -1.99 -15.15
CA PRO A 117 5.11 -2.49 -16.05
C PRO A 117 5.55 -3.92 -15.79
N GLU A 118 5.63 -4.37 -14.53
CA GLU A 118 6.08 -5.73 -14.19
C GLU A 118 5.04 -6.76 -14.59
N PHE A 119 3.76 -6.46 -14.38
CA PHE A 119 2.67 -7.30 -14.89
C PHE A 119 2.65 -7.33 -16.43
N LEU A 120 2.76 -6.18 -17.09
CA LEU A 120 2.78 -6.12 -18.55
C LEU A 120 3.96 -6.90 -19.13
N ASN A 121 5.15 -6.79 -18.55
CA ASN A 121 6.32 -7.57 -18.94
C ASN A 121 6.06 -9.08 -18.80
N LEU A 122 5.43 -9.53 -17.71
CA LEU A 122 5.04 -10.92 -17.53
C LEU A 122 4.08 -11.38 -18.66
N ALA A 123 3.07 -10.55 -18.98
CA ALA A 123 2.10 -10.87 -20.02
C ALA A 123 2.74 -10.96 -21.41
N TYR A 124 3.59 -9.99 -21.79
CA TYR A 124 4.35 -10.04 -23.04
C TYR A 124 5.27 -11.26 -23.10
N ASN A 125 6.00 -11.58 -22.03
CA ASN A 125 6.84 -12.76 -21.98
C ASN A 125 6.05 -14.07 -22.16
N CYS A 126 4.83 -14.17 -21.60
CA CYS A 126 3.97 -15.32 -21.83
C CYS A 126 3.52 -15.40 -23.31
N ILE A 127 3.14 -14.27 -23.94
CA ILE A 127 2.76 -14.25 -25.36
C ILE A 127 3.94 -14.63 -26.25
N ASP A 128 5.13 -14.08 -26.01
CA ASP A 128 6.34 -14.42 -26.78
C ASP A 128 6.71 -15.90 -26.65
N ALA A 129 6.50 -16.48 -25.46
CA ALA A 129 6.86 -17.87 -25.17
C ALA A 129 5.84 -18.89 -25.69
N TYR A 130 4.55 -18.56 -25.76
CA TYR A 130 3.48 -19.53 -26.03
C TYR A 130 2.53 -19.15 -27.17
N GLY A 131 2.50 -17.88 -27.60
CA GLY A 131 1.54 -17.36 -28.57
C GLY A 131 1.60 -18.03 -29.95
N TYR A 132 2.73 -18.65 -30.32
CA TYR A 132 2.82 -19.45 -31.56
C TYR A 132 1.91 -20.68 -31.58
N GLN A 133 1.36 -21.08 -30.42
CA GLN A 133 0.48 -22.24 -30.28
C GLN A 133 -1.00 -21.89 -30.50
N GLY A 134 -1.34 -20.60 -30.67
CA GLY A 134 -2.72 -20.11 -30.57
C GLY A 134 -3.09 -19.86 -29.11
N ASP A 135 -4.34 -20.13 -28.72
CA ASP A 135 -4.80 -19.97 -27.33
C ASP A 135 -3.92 -20.77 -26.35
N PHE A 136 -3.53 -20.14 -25.24
CA PHE A 136 -2.61 -20.75 -24.28
C PHE A 136 -2.94 -20.38 -22.83
N TYR A 137 -2.30 -21.10 -21.92
CA TYR A 137 -2.32 -20.85 -20.50
C TYR A 137 -0.90 -20.69 -19.96
N CYS A 138 -0.68 -19.70 -19.10
CA CYS A 138 0.62 -19.37 -18.51
C CYS A 138 0.44 -19.05 -17.02
N ASP A 139 1.33 -19.56 -16.18
CA ASP A 139 1.45 -19.14 -14.78
C ASP A 139 2.74 -18.35 -14.58
N GLY A 140 2.71 -17.39 -13.66
CA GLY A 140 3.88 -16.61 -13.31
C GLY A 140 3.75 -15.96 -11.94
N PHE A 141 4.78 -15.18 -11.61
CA PHE A 141 4.81 -14.36 -10.41
C PHE A 141 5.05 -12.92 -10.80
N VAL A 142 4.41 -11.99 -10.10
CA VAL A 142 4.67 -10.56 -10.25
C VAL A 142 5.02 -9.98 -8.90
N ALA A 143 6.09 -9.19 -8.86
CA ALA A 143 6.46 -8.40 -7.70
C ALA A 143 6.52 -6.94 -8.14
N PHE A 144 5.49 -6.18 -7.76
CA PHE A 144 5.39 -4.76 -8.03
C PHE A 144 6.57 -4.04 -7.38
N GLN A 145 7.17 -3.08 -8.07
CA GLN A 145 8.39 -2.39 -7.62
C GLN A 145 8.14 -0.96 -7.13
N THR A 146 7.02 -0.35 -7.50
CA THR A 146 6.71 1.05 -7.17
C THR A 146 5.20 1.29 -7.03
N GLY A 147 4.84 2.45 -6.47
CA GLY A 147 3.46 2.95 -6.46
C GLY A 147 2.53 2.26 -5.44
N ASP A 148 1.23 2.34 -5.70
CA ASP A 148 0.19 1.84 -4.80
C ASP A 148 0.35 0.33 -4.55
N LEU A 149 0.55 -0.49 -5.58
CA LEU A 149 0.63 -1.96 -5.45
C LEU A 149 1.86 -2.46 -4.68
N TYR A 150 2.95 -1.67 -4.66
CA TYR A 150 4.18 -2.01 -3.94
C TYR A 150 3.97 -2.19 -2.43
N TYR A 151 3.07 -1.42 -1.83
CA TYR A 151 2.78 -1.47 -0.40
C TYR A 151 1.64 -2.45 -0.04
N SER A 152 1.10 -3.21 -1.00
CA SER A 152 -0.04 -4.11 -0.77
C SER A 152 0.20 -5.55 -1.20
N LEU A 153 0.89 -5.75 -2.32
CA LEU A 153 1.07 -7.04 -2.96
C LEU A 153 2.55 -7.35 -3.04
N HIS A 154 2.92 -8.55 -2.63
CA HIS A 154 4.31 -8.97 -2.61
C HIS A 154 4.47 -10.38 -3.17
N LYS A 155 5.02 -10.46 -4.39
CA LYS A 155 5.25 -11.72 -5.12
C LYS A 155 3.96 -12.52 -5.34
N SER A 156 2.96 -11.85 -5.91
CA SER A 156 1.65 -12.43 -6.21
C SER A 156 1.75 -13.50 -7.30
N ASN A 157 0.99 -14.58 -7.15
CA ASN A 157 0.81 -15.58 -8.20
C ASN A 157 -0.15 -15.03 -9.26
N VAL A 158 0.16 -15.24 -10.52
CA VAL A 158 -0.67 -14.82 -11.64
C VAL A 158 -0.90 -16.00 -12.57
N SER A 159 -2.16 -16.29 -12.84
CA SER A 159 -2.59 -17.27 -13.84
C SER A 159 -3.24 -16.53 -15.00
N ILE A 160 -2.82 -16.83 -16.22
CA ILE A 160 -3.20 -16.12 -17.44
C ILE A 160 -3.75 -17.13 -18.46
N SER A 161 -5.00 -16.93 -18.87
CA SER A 161 -5.59 -17.59 -20.05
C SER A 161 -5.63 -16.58 -21.19
N ALA A 162 -4.88 -16.84 -22.26
CA ALA A 162 -4.74 -15.94 -23.39
C ALA A 162 -5.44 -16.50 -24.64
N TYR A 163 -6.17 -15.63 -25.33
CA TYR A 163 -6.94 -15.95 -26.53
C TYR A 163 -6.47 -15.09 -27.71
N ASP A 164 -6.13 -15.74 -28.83
CA ASP A 164 -5.68 -15.05 -30.04
C ASP A 164 -6.88 -14.49 -30.82
N MET A 165 -6.95 -13.16 -30.94
CA MET A 165 -7.99 -12.49 -31.73
C MET A 165 -7.57 -12.26 -33.19
N GLY A 166 -6.35 -12.66 -33.55
CA GLY A 166 -5.72 -12.43 -34.85
C GLY A 166 -5.03 -11.07 -34.92
N TYR A 167 -4.17 -10.93 -35.94
CA TYR A 167 -3.45 -9.67 -36.24
C TYR A 167 -2.58 -9.13 -35.09
N GLY A 168 -2.06 -10.01 -34.23
CA GLY A 168 -1.22 -9.61 -33.09
C GLY A 168 -1.99 -9.12 -31.87
N VAL A 169 -3.31 -9.27 -31.86
CA VAL A 169 -4.17 -8.84 -30.74
C VAL A 169 -4.53 -10.04 -29.87
N TRP A 170 -4.28 -9.92 -28.57
CA TRP A 170 -4.55 -10.95 -27.57
C TRP A 170 -5.50 -10.43 -26.50
N VAL A 171 -6.46 -11.27 -26.11
CA VAL A 171 -7.28 -11.05 -24.90
C VAL A 171 -6.76 -11.97 -23.81
N LEU A 172 -6.35 -11.40 -22.68
CA LEU A 172 -5.87 -12.15 -21.54
C LEU A 172 -6.87 -12.05 -20.40
N ASN A 173 -7.34 -13.20 -19.93
CA ASN A 173 -8.10 -13.34 -18.69
C ASN A 173 -7.16 -13.80 -17.58
N CYS A 174 -6.99 -12.94 -16.59
CA CYS A 174 -6.00 -13.09 -15.54
C CYS A 174 -6.66 -13.27 -14.19
N SER A 175 -6.06 -14.13 -13.36
CA SER A 175 -6.35 -14.24 -11.93
C SER A 175 -5.07 -14.03 -11.16
N LEU A 176 -5.01 -12.97 -10.35
CA LEU A 176 -3.90 -12.68 -9.45
C LEU A 176 -4.30 -13.05 -8.03
N THR A 177 -3.45 -13.80 -7.34
CA THR A 177 -3.65 -14.19 -5.94
C THR A 177 -2.44 -13.86 -5.08
N ASP A 178 -2.68 -13.35 -3.89
CA ASP A 178 -1.64 -13.02 -2.92
C ASP A 178 -2.14 -13.26 -1.48
N THR A 179 -1.21 -13.53 -0.57
CA THR A 179 -1.45 -13.61 0.86
C THR A 179 -0.88 -12.34 1.51
N CYS A 180 -1.76 -11.46 1.95
CA CYS A 180 -1.41 -10.18 2.54
C CYS A 180 -0.99 -10.35 4.01
N ASP A 181 0.24 -10.77 4.26
CA ASP A 181 0.79 -10.97 5.61
C ASP A 181 1.62 -9.78 6.13
N TYR A 182 1.91 -8.80 5.27
CA TYR A 182 2.66 -7.56 5.53
C TYR A 182 4.04 -7.72 6.19
N THR A 183 4.61 -8.94 6.25
CA THR A 183 5.89 -9.15 6.92
C THR A 183 7.03 -8.34 6.30
N GLU A 184 7.08 -8.26 4.97
CA GLU A 184 8.08 -7.45 4.26
C GLU A 184 7.70 -5.96 4.19
N ILE A 185 6.41 -5.67 4.01
CA ILE A 185 5.87 -4.31 3.87
C ILE A 185 6.00 -3.52 5.17
N THR A 186 5.86 -4.17 6.33
CA THR A 186 6.06 -3.51 7.64
C THR A 186 7.48 -2.93 7.78
N THR A 187 8.48 -3.56 7.17
CA THR A 187 9.86 -3.07 7.18
C THR A 187 10.02 -1.85 6.26
N LEU A 188 9.40 -1.89 5.08
CA LEU A 188 9.45 -0.80 4.09
C LEU A 188 8.71 0.45 4.58
N MET A 189 7.42 0.32 4.90
CA MET A 189 6.62 1.40 5.46
C MET A 189 7.20 1.90 6.79
N GLY A 190 7.72 0.99 7.62
CA GLY A 190 8.38 1.36 8.86
C GLY A 190 9.59 2.28 8.65
N ASN A 191 10.37 2.08 7.58
CA ASN A 191 11.51 2.94 7.25
C ASN A 191 11.07 4.30 6.69
N ASP A 192 10.07 4.33 5.81
CA ASP A 192 9.56 5.58 5.25
C ASP A 192 8.81 6.43 6.30
N MET A 193 8.02 5.77 7.15
CA MET A 193 7.40 6.40 8.32
C MET A 193 8.44 6.87 9.33
N LYS A 194 9.56 6.15 9.52
CA LYS A 194 10.68 6.63 10.37
C LYS A 194 11.30 7.92 9.83
N ALA A 195 11.46 8.03 8.52
CA ALA A 195 11.99 9.24 7.88
C ALA A 195 11.03 10.44 8.05
N GLY A 196 9.72 10.22 7.92
CA GLY A 196 8.71 11.27 8.06
C GLY A 196 8.29 11.63 9.50
N LEU A 197 8.38 10.69 10.45
CA LEU A 197 7.82 10.81 11.81
C LEU A 197 8.88 10.91 12.92
N GLY A 198 10.17 10.88 12.57
CA GLY A 198 11.28 11.20 13.48
C GLY A 198 11.31 10.39 14.78
N THR A 199 11.47 11.08 15.92
CA THR A 199 11.71 10.51 17.26
C THR A 199 10.66 9.49 17.71
N ILE A 200 9.40 9.66 17.28
CA ILE A 200 8.29 8.77 17.61
C ILE A 200 8.47 7.40 16.99
N ALA A 201 9.04 7.34 15.79
CA ALA A 201 9.26 6.08 15.12
C ALA A 201 10.33 5.21 15.79
N ASN A 202 11.16 5.80 16.66
CA ASN A 202 12.13 5.07 17.49
C ASN A 202 11.44 4.40 18.69
N ASP A 203 10.49 5.09 19.34
CA ASP A 203 9.68 4.51 20.43
C ASP A 203 8.66 3.50 19.89
N VAL A 204 8.11 3.76 18.69
CA VAL A 204 7.19 2.89 17.96
C VAL A 204 7.88 1.71 17.27
N ALA A 205 9.18 1.79 16.97
CA ALA A 205 9.95 0.62 16.52
C ALA A 205 9.92 -0.52 17.55
N THR A 206 9.70 -0.19 18.83
CA THR A 206 9.45 -1.17 19.90
C THR A 206 8.06 -1.82 19.77
N VAL A 207 7.07 -1.08 19.27
CA VAL A 207 5.68 -1.53 19.06
C VAL A 207 5.54 -2.38 17.80
N SER A 208 6.26 -2.05 16.73
CA SER A 208 6.25 -2.80 15.46
C SER A 208 6.98 -4.14 15.51
N GLN A 209 7.85 -4.37 16.50
CA GLN A 209 8.55 -5.65 16.73
C GLN A 209 7.64 -6.78 17.19
N TRP A 210 6.39 -6.49 17.53
CA TRP A 210 5.43 -7.44 18.06
C TRP A 210 4.33 -7.67 17.03
N SER A 211 4.57 -8.57 16.06
CA SER A 211 3.74 -8.85 14.88
C SER A 211 2.33 -9.46 15.14
N GLY A 212 1.71 -9.22 16.30
CA GLY A 212 0.43 -9.84 16.69
C GLY A 212 -0.84 -9.10 16.27
N ALA A 213 -0.71 -7.91 15.65
CA ALA A 213 -1.84 -7.03 15.32
C ALA A 213 -2.36 -7.13 13.89
N ILE A 214 -1.49 -7.50 12.95
CA ILE A 214 -1.82 -7.73 11.55
C ILE A 214 -2.21 -9.19 11.41
N ASN A 215 -3.40 -9.42 10.84
CA ASN A 215 -3.88 -10.74 10.54
C ASN A 215 -3.79 -10.97 9.02
N PRO A 216 -3.05 -12.00 8.57
CA PRO A 216 -2.99 -12.35 7.15
C PRO A 216 -4.37 -12.73 6.60
N TYR A 217 -4.63 -12.35 5.36
CA TYR A 217 -5.78 -12.78 4.58
C TYR A 217 -5.39 -12.91 3.11
N ASN A 218 -6.19 -13.63 2.32
CA ASN A 218 -5.93 -13.78 0.90
C ASN A 218 -6.69 -12.73 0.10
N ILE A 219 -6.07 -12.24 -0.97
CA ILE A 219 -6.73 -11.42 -1.98
C ILE A 219 -6.68 -12.12 -3.33
N THR A 220 -7.81 -12.12 -4.02
CA THR A 220 -7.93 -12.58 -5.41
C THR A 220 -8.45 -11.45 -6.27
N VAL A 221 -7.74 -11.16 -7.36
CA VAL A 221 -8.13 -10.15 -8.34
C VAL A 221 -8.29 -10.81 -9.69
N GLU A 222 -9.51 -10.77 -10.24
CA GLU A 222 -9.81 -11.28 -11.57
C GLU A 222 -10.02 -10.10 -12.52
N PHE A 223 -9.34 -10.15 -13.67
CA PHE A 223 -9.40 -9.06 -14.63
C PHE A 223 -9.07 -9.53 -16.05
N SER A 224 -9.48 -8.73 -17.02
CA SER A 224 -9.22 -8.96 -18.44
C SER A 224 -8.51 -7.75 -19.06
N ILE A 225 -7.53 -8.01 -19.92
CA ILE A 225 -6.77 -7.00 -20.63
C ILE A 225 -6.60 -7.39 -22.10
N VAL A 226 -6.60 -6.38 -22.98
CA VAL A 226 -6.26 -6.54 -24.39
C VAL A 226 -4.83 -6.06 -24.59
N ILE A 227 -4.01 -6.90 -25.22
CA ILE A 227 -2.62 -6.58 -25.55
C ILE A 227 -2.45 -6.66 -27.07
N GLU A 228 -1.78 -5.67 -27.64
CA GLU A 228 -1.38 -5.63 -29.05
C GLU A 228 0.15 -5.78 -29.12
N VAL A 229 0.63 -6.71 -29.93
CA VAL A 229 2.05 -7.09 -30.07
C VAL A 229 2.58 -6.72 -31.45
#